data_AF-A0A414LWD4-F1
#
_entry.id   AF-A0A414LWD4-F1
#
_cell.length_a   1.000
_cell.length_b   1.000
_cell.length_c   1.000
_cell.angle_alpha   90.00
_cell.angle_beta   90.00
_cell.angle_gamma   90.00
#
_symmetry.space_group_name_H-M   'P 1'
#
loop_
_entity.id
_entity.type
_entity.pdbx_description
1 polymer ?
#
loop_
_entity_poly.entity_id
_entity_poly.type
_entity_poly.pdbx_seq_one_letter_code
_entity_poly.pdbx_strand_id
1 'polypeptide(L)'
;GYGEFKGGWEFPGGKIESGETPQQALKREIMEELDTEIAVGELIDTIEYDYPNFHLSMDCFWCEVIHGELILKEAEDAKWLTKEHLADVKWLPADVTLIEKIGEELHETKDSK
;
A
#
# COMPACT_ATOMS: atom_id res chain seq x y z
N GLY A 1 -2.71 -11.28 -1.88
CA GLY A 1 -3.50 -12.01 -0.86
C GLY A 1 -3.26 -13.52 -0.84
N TYR A 2 -3.36 -14.15 0.34
CA TYR A 2 -2.99 -15.55 0.60
C TYR A 2 -4.11 -16.37 1.27
N GLY A 3 -4.12 -17.70 1.07
CA GLY A 3 -5.12 -18.57 1.69
C GLY A 3 -6.56 -18.24 1.26
N GLU A 4 -7.44 -17.95 2.22
CA GLU A 4 -8.82 -17.50 1.94
C GLU A 4 -8.91 -16.13 1.25
N PHE A 5 -7.81 -15.37 1.26
CA PHE A 5 -7.68 -14.05 0.64
C PHE A 5 -7.05 -14.10 -0.75
N LYS A 6 -6.91 -15.29 -1.34
CA LYS A 6 -6.36 -15.45 -2.69
C LYS A 6 -7.21 -14.67 -3.71
N GLY A 7 -6.54 -13.91 -4.57
CA GLY A 7 -7.17 -13.06 -5.60
C GLY A 7 -7.72 -11.73 -5.08
N GLY A 8 -7.49 -11.40 -3.80
CA GLY A 8 -7.71 -10.05 -3.28
C GLY A 8 -6.55 -9.11 -3.61
N TRP A 9 -6.87 -7.84 -3.80
CA TRP A 9 -5.92 -6.75 -4.08
C TRP A 9 -5.41 -6.14 -2.78
N GLU A 10 -4.14 -5.76 -2.75
CA GLU A 10 -3.47 -5.11 -1.63
C GLU A 10 -2.51 -4.04 -2.17
N PHE A 11 -2.17 -3.06 -1.35
CA PHE A 11 -1.08 -2.12 -1.67
C PHE A 11 0.28 -2.83 -1.54
N PRO A 12 1.26 -2.51 -2.39
CA PRO A 12 2.57 -3.16 -2.36
C PRO A 12 3.39 -2.70 -1.15
N GLY A 13 4.27 -3.58 -0.67
CA GLY A 13 5.04 -3.37 0.55
C GLY A 13 5.24 -4.67 1.33
N GLY A 14 5.90 -4.59 2.48
CA GLY A 14 6.25 -5.80 3.22
C GLY A 14 6.72 -5.56 4.63
N LYS A 15 7.40 -6.57 5.20
CA LYS A 15 7.76 -6.56 6.62
C LYS A 15 9.00 -5.71 6.86
N ILE A 16 9.00 -5.03 8.01
CA ILE A 16 10.17 -4.30 8.48
C ILE A 16 11.20 -5.31 9.01
N GLU A 17 12.41 -5.29 8.46
CA GLU A 17 13.51 -6.11 8.97
C GLU A 17 14.27 -5.42 10.11
N SER A 18 15.09 -6.20 10.82
CA SER A 18 15.84 -5.69 11.97
C SER A 18 16.83 -4.60 11.55
N GLY A 19 16.68 -3.42 12.13
CA GLY A 19 17.55 -2.27 11.87
C GLY A 19 17.06 -1.33 10.77
N GLU A 20 15.92 -1.63 10.14
CA GLU A 20 15.28 -0.76 9.16
C GLU A 20 14.30 0.22 9.83
N THR A 21 14.17 1.42 9.27
CA THR A 21 12.98 2.25 9.49
C THR A 21 11.85 1.78 8.57
N PRO A 22 10.57 2.09 8.86
CA PRO A 22 9.45 1.75 7.97
C PRO A 22 9.66 2.21 6.53
N GLN A 23 10.22 3.41 6.34
CA GLN A 23 10.51 3.96 5.01
C GLN A 23 11.65 3.23 4.29
N GLN A 24 12.64 2.71 5.03
CA GLN A 24 13.71 1.91 4.44
C GLN A 24 13.17 0.55 3.98
N ALA A 25 12.39 -0.11 4.83
CA ALA A 25 11.71 -1.35 4.49
C ALA A 25 10.84 -1.17 3.24
N LEU A 26 9.98 -0.14 3.21
CA LEU A 26 9.10 0.11 2.08
C LEU A 26 9.87 0.33 0.76
N LYS A 27 11.00 1.06 0.79
CA LYS A 27 11.84 1.23 -0.41
C LYS A 27 12.43 -0.08 -0.90
N ARG A 28 12.91 -0.93 0.02
CA ARG A 28 13.48 -2.24 -0.30
C ARG A 28 12.40 -3.15 -0.90
N GLU A 29 11.26 -3.27 -0.22
CA GLU A 29 10.14 -4.13 -0.64
C GLU A 29 9.64 -3.74 -2.03
N ILE A 30 9.43 -2.44 -2.30
CA ILE A 30 8.97 -2.00 -3.63
C ILE A 30 10.00 -2.30 -4.73
N MET A 31 11.29 -2.23 -4.43
CA MET A 31 12.34 -2.65 -5.39
C MET A 31 12.31 -4.17 -5.62
N GLU A 32 12.12 -4.95 -4.56
CA GLU A 32 12.07 -6.42 -4.59
C GLU A 32 10.82 -6.94 -5.31
N GLU A 33 9.67 -6.32 -5.11
CA GLU A 33 8.38 -6.74 -5.69
C GLU A 33 8.14 -6.17 -7.09
N LEU A 34 8.59 -4.93 -7.36
CA LEU A 34 8.16 -4.14 -8.52
C LEU A 34 9.31 -3.55 -9.35
N ASP A 35 10.58 -3.82 -9.03
CA ASP A 35 11.75 -3.28 -9.73
C ASP A 35 11.73 -1.75 -9.88
N THR A 36 11.25 -1.06 -8.85
CA THR A 36 10.93 0.37 -8.91
C THR A 36 11.54 1.10 -7.72
N GLU A 37 12.14 2.26 -7.98
CA GLU A 37 12.60 3.17 -6.94
C GLU A 37 11.51 4.18 -6.61
N ILE A 38 11.28 4.38 -5.31
CA ILE A 38 10.31 5.35 -4.81
C ILE A 38 10.94 6.36 -3.85
N ALA A 39 10.41 7.56 -3.86
CA ALA A 39 10.52 8.50 -2.75
C ALA A 39 9.35 8.25 -1.78
N VAL A 40 9.67 7.96 -0.52
CA VAL A 40 8.68 7.79 0.54
C VAL A 40 8.46 9.15 1.20
N GLY A 41 7.21 9.60 1.23
CA GLY A 41 6.76 10.88 1.77
C GLY A 41 6.12 10.73 3.15
N GLU A 42 5.05 11.49 3.37
CA GLU A 42 4.36 11.56 4.64
C GLU A 42 3.61 10.25 4.96
N LEU A 43 3.51 9.95 6.26
CA LEU A 43 2.66 8.89 6.76
C LEU A 43 1.19 9.30 6.53
N ILE A 44 0.43 8.44 5.87
CA ILE A 44 -1.02 8.56 5.73
C ILE A 44 -1.65 8.13 7.06
N ASP A 45 -1.35 6.90 7.48
CA ASP A 45 -1.90 6.32 8.70
C ASP A 45 -1.17 5.03 9.09
N THR A 46 -1.38 4.58 10.33
CA THR A 46 -1.04 3.22 10.78
C THR A 46 -2.32 2.41 10.91
N ILE A 47 -2.49 1.40 10.04
CA ILE A 47 -3.63 0.49 10.08
C ILE A 47 -3.37 -0.62 11.09
N GLU A 48 -4.28 -0.77 12.05
CA GLU A 48 -4.31 -1.90 12.99
C GLU A 48 -5.48 -2.82 12.65
N TYR A 49 -5.21 -4.10 12.42
CA TYR A 49 -6.24 -5.07 12.01
C TYR A 49 -6.00 -6.47 12.62
N ASP A 50 -7.02 -6.99 13.30
CA ASP A 50 -7.01 -8.35 13.86
C ASP A 50 -7.48 -9.38 12.83
N TYR A 51 -6.54 -10.16 12.30
CA TYR A 51 -6.87 -11.42 11.62
C TYR A 51 -7.06 -12.54 12.64
N PRO A 52 -7.78 -13.63 12.30
CA PRO A 52 -8.02 -14.73 13.25
C PRO A 52 -6.75 -15.33 13.88
N ASN A 53 -5.62 -15.26 13.19
CA ASN A 53 -4.35 -15.89 13.61
C ASN A 53 -3.25 -14.90 14.02
N PHE A 54 -3.40 -13.61 13.72
CA PHE A 54 -2.37 -12.61 14.00
C PHE A 54 -2.95 -11.19 13.99
N HIS A 55 -2.24 -10.29 14.66
CA HIS A 55 -2.51 -8.85 14.60
C HIS A 55 -1.59 -8.20 13.57
N LEU A 56 -2.16 -7.42 12.66
CA LEU A 56 -1.44 -6.63 11.66
C LEU A 56 -1.36 -5.18 12.15
N SER A 57 -0.14 -4.63 12.13
CA SER A 57 0.14 -3.19 12.26
C SER A 57 0.88 -2.76 11.00
N MET A 58 0.32 -1.81 10.24
CA MET A 58 0.79 -1.46 8.90
C MET A 58 0.88 0.06 8.72
N ASP A 59 2.10 0.58 8.71
CA ASP A 59 2.39 1.98 8.41
C ASP A 59 2.26 2.25 6.90
N CYS A 60 1.35 3.14 6.52
CA CYS A 60 1.02 3.44 5.13
C CYS A 60 1.52 4.84 4.77
N PHE A 61 2.29 4.97 3.69
CA PHE A 61 2.93 6.23 3.30
C PHE A 61 2.52 6.68 1.89
N TRP A 62 2.46 7.99 1.70
CA TRP A 62 2.46 8.57 0.37
C TRP A 62 3.80 8.32 -0.31
N CYS A 63 3.78 7.85 -1.55
CA CYS A 63 4.99 7.51 -2.30
C CYS A 63 4.95 8.06 -3.73
N GLU A 64 6.11 8.43 -4.25
CA GLU A 64 6.28 8.83 -5.65
C GLU A 64 7.27 7.89 -6.34
N VAL A 65 6.90 7.41 -7.52
CA VAL A 65 7.84 6.67 -8.39
C VAL A 65 8.86 7.65 -8.95
N ILE A 66 10.13 7.44 -8.62
CA ILE A 66 11.24 8.28 -9.10
C ILE A 66 12.01 7.61 -10.23
N HIS A 67 12.01 6.28 -10.30
CA HIS A 67 12.63 5.50 -11.38
C HIS A 67 12.00 4.11 -11.51
N GLY A 68 11.95 3.56 -12.72
CA GLY A 68 11.41 2.22 -13.00
C GLY A 68 10.07 2.23 -13.74
N GLU A 69 9.59 1.03 -14.10
CA GLU A 69 8.35 0.82 -14.88
C GLU A 69 7.34 -0.13 -14.18
N LEU A 70 7.48 -0.38 -12.86
CA LEU A 70 6.62 -1.30 -12.09
C LEU A 70 6.57 -2.72 -12.68
N ILE A 71 7.74 -3.35 -12.78
CA ILE A 71 7.87 -4.72 -13.29
C ILE A 71 7.52 -5.69 -12.16
N LEU A 72 6.39 -6.39 -12.30
CA LEU A 72 5.92 -7.37 -11.31
C LEU A 72 6.87 -8.57 -11.20
N LYS A 73 7.38 -8.81 -9.99
CA LYS A 73 8.22 -9.97 -9.66
C LYS A 73 7.45 -11.04 -8.87
N GLU A 74 6.51 -10.63 -8.01
CA GLU A 74 5.78 -11.56 -7.13
C GLU A 74 4.26 -11.57 -7.35
N ALA A 75 3.64 -10.41 -7.54
CA ALA A 75 2.21 -10.29 -7.74
C ALA A 75 1.75 -10.84 -9.11
N GLU A 76 0.53 -11.39 -9.15
CA GLU A 76 -0.07 -11.92 -10.39
C GLU A 76 -0.50 -10.80 -11.36
N ASP A 77 -0.86 -9.62 -10.85
CA ASP A 77 -1.34 -8.48 -11.62
C ASP A 77 -1.10 -7.15 -10.87
N ALA A 78 -1.11 -6.03 -11.58
CA ALA A 78 -1.04 -4.67 -11.02
C ALA A 78 -1.93 -3.70 -11.78
N LYS A 79 -2.52 -2.77 -11.04
CA LYS A 79 -3.45 -1.78 -11.61
C LYS A 79 -3.25 -0.42 -10.96
N TRP A 80 -3.02 0.58 -11.80
CA TRP A 80 -3.16 1.98 -11.41
C TRP A 80 -4.65 2.33 -11.32
N LEU A 81 -5.07 2.81 -10.15
CA LEU A 81 -6.45 3.21 -9.88
C LEU A 81 -6.50 4.71 -9.58
N THR A 82 -7.46 5.40 -10.18
CA THR A 82 -7.81 6.75 -9.73
C THR A 82 -8.71 6.66 -8.50
N LYS A 83 -8.87 7.78 -7.78
CA LYS A 83 -9.74 7.87 -6.59
C LYS A 83 -11.14 7.31 -6.87
N GLU A 84 -11.69 7.59 -8.05
CA GLU A 84 -13.04 7.17 -8.46
C GLU A 84 -13.14 5.67 -8.72
N HIS A 85 -12.03 5.01 -9.05
CA HIS A 85 -11.97 3.59 -9.38
C HIS A 85 -11.39 2.74 -8.25
N LEU A 86 -11.08 3.31 -7.08
CA LEU A 86 -10.59 2.55 -5.93
C LEU A 86 -11.58 1.45 -5.52
N ALA A 87 -12.88 1.65 -5.70
CA ALA A 87 -13.89 0.63 -5.38
C ALA A 87 -14.04 -0.49 -6.43
N ASP A 88 -13.33 -0.43 -7.56
CA ASP A 88 -13.52 -1.37 -8.68
C ASP A 88 -12.84 -2.73 -8.47
N VAL A 89 -11.98 -2.83 -7.45
CA VAL A 89 -11.25 -4.06 -7.14
C VAL A 89 -11.62 -4.57 -5.76
N LYS A 90 -11.50 -5.89 -5.57
CA LYS A 90 -11.78 -6.52 -4.29
C LYS A 90 -10.53 -6.44 -3.41
N TRP A 91 -10.45 -5.38 -2.62
CA TRP A 91 -9.39 -5.19 -1.64
C TRP A 91 -9.43 -6.21 -0.50
N LEU A 92 -8.28 -6.43 0.12
CA LEU A 92 -8.21 -7.14 1.39
C LEU A 92 -8.82 -6.29 2.52
N PRO A 93 -9.32 -6.94 3.60
CA PRO A 93 -10.02 -6.23 4.67
C PRO A 93 -9.21 -5.10 5.33
N ALA A 94 -7.90 -5.28 5.52
CA ALA A 94 -7.04 -4.24 6.08
C ALA A 94 -6.92 -3.04 5.13
N ASP A 95 -6.69 -3.27 3.84
CA ASP A 95 -6.53 -2.24 2.82
C ASP A 95 -7.80 -1.40 2.59
N VAL A 96 -8.99 -1.97 2.80
CA VAL A 96 -10.24 -1.22 2.76
C VAL A 96 -10.22 -0.04 3.75
N THR A 97 -9.63 -0.24 4.94
CA THR A 97 -9.57 0.82 5.97
C THR A 97 -8.67 1.98 5.55
N LEU A 98 -7.58 1.69 4.81
CA LEU A 98 -6.72 2.72 4.24
C LEU A 98 -7.42 3.52 3.14
N ILE A 99 -8.22 2.86 2.30
CA ILE A 99 -8.93 3.51 1.19
C ILE A 99 -9.93 4.55 1.69
N GLU A 100 -10.63 4.24 2.79
CA GLU A 100 -11.54 5.19 3.44
C GLU A 100 -10.77 6.46 3.87
N LYS A 101 -9.59 6.30 4.48
CA LYS A 101 -8.73 7.43 4.89
C LYS A 101 -8.19 8.23 3.71
N ILE A 102 -7.70 7.56 2.66
CA ILE A 102 -7.28 8.21 1.42
C ILE A 102 -8.43 9.03 0.81
N GLY A 103 -9.65 8.50 0.89
CA GLY A 103 -10.87 9.16 0.44
C GLY A 103 -11.09 10.52 1.11
N GLU A 104 -10.88 10.58 2.42
CA GLU A 104 -11.02 11.79 3.25
C GLU A 104 -9.90 12.80 2.95
N GLU A 105 -8.62 12.41 3.00
CA GLU A 105 -7.49 13.33 2.78
C GLU A 105 -7.49 13.97 1.38
N LEU A 106 -7.81 13.18 0.35
CA LEU A 106 -7.91 13.68 -1.02
C LEU A 106 -9.13 14.58 -1.25
N HIS A 107 -10.09 14.63 -0.32
CA HIS A 107 -11.21 15.59 -0.36
C HIS A 107 -10.74 16.94 0.20
N GLU A 108 -10.07 16.94 1.35
CA GLU A 108 -9.59 18.15 2.02
C GLU A 108 -8.57 18.95 1.20
N THR A 109 -7.78 18.29 0.36
CA THR A 109 -6.81 18.98 -0.51
C THR A 109 -7.47 19.77 -1.64
N LYS A 110 -8.70 19.43 -2.04
CA LYS A 110 -9.46 20.17 -3.08
C LYS A 110 -10.17 21.40 -2.53
N ASP A 111 -10.56 21.39 -1.26
CA ASP A 111 -11.24 22.53 -0.61
C ASP A 111 -10.26 23.57 -0.03
N SER A 112 -8.95 23.27 -0.04
CA SER A 112 -7.89 24.16 0.47
C SER A 112 -7.15 24.96 -0.62
N LYS A 113 -7.74 25.18 -1.81
CA LYS A 113 -7.18 26.03 -2.87
C LYS A 113 -8.15 27.07 -3.40
#